data_AF-A0A0S7ZBW6-F1
#
_entry.id   AF-A0A0S7ZBW6-F1
#
_cell.length_a   1.000
_cell.length_b   1.000
_cell.length_c   1.000
_cell.angle_alpha   90.00
_cell.angle_beta   90.00
_cell.angle_gamma   90.00
#
_symmetry.space_group_name_H-M   'P 1'
#
loop_
_entity.id
_entity.type
_entity.pdbx_description
1 polymer ?
#
loop_
_entity_poly.entity_id
_entity_poly.type
_entity_poly.pdbx_seq_one_letter_code
_entity_poly.pdbx_strand_id
1 'polypeptide(L)'
;MGLSELYLYELRDIIHDTLDIDTMDIKDRIEIYQNRVSKNLSSQWKVDRYTADEEEAGFIPKTKTTVSIFDAFVVEYLPTEKFVHRRLSHTLMQMLSWVLSYYPKIEIVPYEGEIITSHEALKAARSLGVDYYVTAEVEETEDAIKVHVNFLSGFNGRVNHSFTTYYTGKDKLFNAVSSIAEELNNSVPTQGLIVRLEGNRAVCNGKGKAEGAVVCKSIRVYRWWSF
;
A
#
# COMPACT_ATOMS: atom_id res chain seq x y z
N MET A 1 -1.84 13.19 -17.01
CA MET A 1 -2.20 14.09 -15.90
C MET A 1 -2.91 15.29 -16.50
N GLY A 2 -4.06 15.71 -15.97
CA GLY A 2 -4.81 16.85 -16.49
C GLY A 2 -4.49 18.12 -15.70
N LEU A 3 -3.54 18.94 -16.18
CA LEU A 3 -3.19 20.24 -15.58
C LEU A 3 -4.40 21.13 -15.28
N SER A 4 -5.45 21.01 -16.08
CA SER A 4 -6.70 21.76 -15.92
C SER A 4 -7.50 21.37 -14.67
N GLU A 5 -7.36 20.14 -14.16
CA GLU A 5 -8.09 19.66 -12.96
C GLU A 5 -7.45 20.23 -11.68
N LEU A 6 -6.11 20.20 -11.60
CA LEU A 6 -5.36 20.78 -10.49
C LEU A 6 -5.55 22.30 -10.39
N TYR A 7 -5.50 22.99 -11.53
CA TYR A 7 -5.67 24.44 -11.55
C TYR A 7 -7.07 24.89 -11.12
N LEU A 8 -8.10 24.08 -11.41
CA LEU A 8 -9.46 24.32 -10.93
C LEU A 8 -9.59 24.12 -9.42
N TYR A 9 -8.93 23.11 -8.87
CA TYR A 9 -8.85 22.87 -7.43
C TYR A 9 -8.18 24.06 -6.72
N GLU A 10 -7.04 24.54 -7.23
CA GLU A 10 -6.34 25.70 -6.66
C GLU A 10 -7.20 26.98 -6.71
N LEU A 11 -7.87 27.25 -7.83
CA LEU A 11 -8.72 28.43 -7.98
C LEU A 11 -9.93 28.42 -7.04
N ARG A 12 -10.56 27.24 -6.86
CA ARG A 12 -11.77 27.10 -6.05
C ARG A 12 -11.44 27.02 -4.56
N ASP A 13 -10.64 26.04 -4.17
CA ASP A 13 -10.52 25.67 -2.76
C ASP A 13 -9.48 26.54 -2.04
N ILE A 14 -8.40 26.92 -2.74
CA ILE A 14 -7.33 27.74 -2.15
C ILE A 14 -7.62 29.24 -2.32
N ILE A 15 -7.95 29.68 -3.53
CA ILE A 15 -8.05 31.11 -3.83
C ILE A 15 -9.42 31.68 -3.45
N HIS A 16 -10.51 31.02 -3.83
CA HIS A 16 -11.85 31.51 -3.53
C HIS A 16 -12.27 31.18 -2.09
N ASP A 17 -12.14 29.92 -1.66
CA ASP A 17 -12.69 29.49 -0.35
C ASP A 17 -11.74 29.74 0.83
N THR A 18 -10.42 29.59 0.66
CA THR A 18 -9.45 29.77 1.76
C THR A 18 -8.93 31.21 1.88
N LEU A 19 -8.72 31.90 0.75
CA LEU A 19 -8.17 33.26 0.72
C LEU A 19 -9.24 34.36 0.60
N ASP A 20 -10.52 33.99 0.43
CA ASP A 20 -11.70 34.89 0.33
C ASP A 20 -11.54 35.98 -0.75
N ILE A 21 -10.82 35.66 -1.83
CA ILE A 21 -10.59 36.59 -2.93
C ILE A 21 -11.71 36.44 -3.95
N ASP A 22 -12.80 37.17 -3.73
CA ASP A 22 -13.97 37.13 -4.60
C ASP A 22 -13.90 38.20 -5.71
N THR A 23 -13.15 37.90 -6.78
CA THR A 23 -13.05 38.77 -7.96
C THR A 23 -13.80 38.17 -9.15
N MET A 24 -14.45 39.01 -9.96
CA MET A 24 -15.19 38.57 -11.15
C MET A 24 -14.31 37.77 -12.14
N ASP A 25 -13.03 38.14 -12.31
CA ASP A 25 -12.06 37.39 -13.13
C ASP A 25 -11.82 35.96 -12.62
N ILE A 26 -11.85 35.75 -11.29
CA ILE A 26 -11.66 34.43 -10.69
C ILE A 26 -12.91 33.57 -10.92
N LYS A 27 -14.11 34.14 -10.74
CA LYS A 27 -15.37 33.45 -11.01
C LYS A 27 -15.51 33.04 -12.48
N ASP A 28 -15.16 33.93 -13.41
CA ASP A 28 -15.18 33.64 -14.84
C ASP A 28 -14.18 32.52 -15.19
N ARG A 29 -12.98 32.54 -14.60
CA ARG A 29 -11.99 31.45 -14.77
C ARG A 29 -12.49 30.14 -14.17
N ILE A 30 -13.08 30.15 -12.98
CA ILE A 30 -13.67 28.95 -12.38
C ILE A 30 -14.73 28.38 -13.32
N GLU A 31 -15.63 29.19 -13.88
CA GLU A 31 -16.67 28.74 -14.81
C GLU A 31 -16.08 28.12 -16.10
N ILE A 32 -15.10 28.78 -16.71
CA ILE A 32 -14.43 28.29 -17.93
C ILE A 32 -13.78 26.93 -17.67
N TYR A 33 -13.04 26.80 -16.56
CA TYR A 33 -12.36 25.55 -16.22
C TYR A 33 -13.35 24.47 -15.76
N GLN A 34 -14.43 24.83 -15.06
CA GLN A 34 -15.52 23.90 -14.70
C GLN A 34 -16.17 23.33 -15.96
N ASN A 35 -16.48 24.16 -16.96
CA ASN A 35 -17.04 23.70 -18.25
C ASN A 35 -16.07 22.83 -19.05
N ARG A 36 -14.76 23.03 -18.87
CA ARG A 36 -13.73 22.22 -19.52
C ARG A 36 -13.56 20.87 -18.83
N VAL A 37 -13.59 20.85 -17.49
CA VAL A 37 -13.44 19.66 -16.66
C VAL A 37 -14.73 18.84 -16.59
N SER A 38 -15.92 19.44 -16.70
CA SER A 38 -17.22 18.74 -16.72
C SER A 38 -17.36 17.71 -17.85
N LYS A 39 -16.56 17.88 -18.91
CA LYS A 39 -16.46 16.93 -20.03
C LYS A 39 -15.57 15.72 -19.73
N ASN A 40 -14.78 15.74 -18.65
CA ASN A 40 -13.94 14.62 -18.23
C ASN A 40 -14.78 13.54 -17.53
N LEU A 41 -14.37 12.28 -17.74
CA LEU A 41 -15.03 11.12 -17.14
C LEU A 41 -15.10 11.23 -15.61
N SER A 42 -14.05 11.74 -14.95
CA SER A 42 -14.05 11.90 -13.49
C SER A 42 -15.11 12.89 -12.99
N SER A 43 -15.34 14.00 -13.70
CA SER A 43 -16.37 14.97 -13.32
C SER A 43 -17.77 14.45 -13.63
N GLN A 44 -17.99 13.76 -14.77
CA GLN A 44 -19.26 13.11 -15.08
C GLN A 44 -19.69 12.11 -14.01
N TRP A 45 -18.73 11.37 -13.46
CA TRP A 45 -18.96 10.39 -12.41
C TRP A 45 -18.90 11.00 -11.00
N LYS A 46 -18.75 12.33 -10.87
CA LYS A 46 -18.58 13.07 -9.61
C LYS A 46 -17.56 12.40 -8.69
N VAL A 47 -16.41 12.07 -9.27
CA VAL A 47 -15.27 11.51 -8.57
C VAL A 47 -14.26 12.63 -8.40
N ASP A 48 -13.96 12.95 -7.15
CA ASP A 48 -12.84 13.80 -6.83
C ASP A 48 -11.61 12.93 -6.53
N ARG A 49 -10.48 13.28 -7.14
CA ARG A 49 -9.21 12.56 -6.95
C ARG A 49 -8.38 13.15 -5.81
N TYR A 50 -8.74 14.35 -5.35
CA TYR A 50 -7.98 15.16 -4.40
C TYR A 50 -8.62 15.20 -3.02
N THR A 51 -9.93 14.97 -2.93
CA THR A 51 -10.64 14.83 -1.66
C THR A 51 -10.02 13.74 -0.79
N ALA A 52 -9.55 14.14 0.39
CA ALA A 52 -9.07 13.24 1.44
C ALA A 52 -10.16 12.90 2.47
N ASP A 53 -11.25 13.67 2.52
CA ASP A 53 -12.29 13.55 3.53
C ASP A 53 -13.36 12.52 3.13
N GLU A 54 -13.62 11.58 4.03
CA GLU A 54 -14.55 10.47 3.80
C GLU A 54 -16.01 10.93 3.66
N GLU A 55 -16.34 12.12 4.20
CA GLU A 55 -17.70 12.67 4.25
C GLU A 55 -18.10 13.42 2.96
N GLU A 56 -17.15 13.71 2.07
CA GLU A 56 -17.42 14.45 0.84
C GLU A 56 -17.98 13.56 -0.28
N ALA A 57 -18.94 14.10 -1.06
CA ALA A 57 -19.72 13.39 -2.07
C ALA A 57 -18.93 12.87 -3.29
N GLY A 58 -17.60 13.00 -3.30
CA GLY A 58 -16.68 12.54 -4.34
C GLY A 58 -15.59 11.58 -3.87
N PHE A 59 -15.54 11.24 -2.56
CA PHE A 59 -14.50 10.41 -1.99
C PHE A 59 -14.54 8.98 -2.52
N ILE A 60 -13.35 8.44 -2.83
CA ILE A 60 -13.17 7.03 -3.21
C ILE A 60 -12.25 6.35 -2.17
N PRO A 61 -12.77 5.39 -1.37
CA PRO A 61 -12.03 4.77 -0.26
C PRO A 61 -10.91 3.87 -0.77
N LYS A 62 -9.64 4.26 -0.56
CA LYS A 62 -8.47 3.53 -1.09
C LYS A 62 -8.35 2.17 -0.42
N THR A 63 -8.54 1.11 -1.20
CA THR A 63 -8.33 -0.26 -0.73
C THR A 63 -6.85 -0.59 -0.80
N LYS A 64 -6.21 -0.64 0.36
CA LYS A 64 -4.85 -1.16 0.50
C LYS A 64 -4.90 -2.56 1.09
N THR A 65 -3.93 -3.38 0.73
CA THR A 65 -3.72 -4.67 1.40
C THR A 65 -2.97 -4.42 2.69
N THR A 66 -3.54 -4.87 3.79
CA THR A 66 -2.96 -4.71 5.12
C THR A 66 -1.91 -5.78 5.36
N VAL A 67 -0.70 -5.35 5.73
CA VAL A 67 0.44 -6.23 5.96
C VAL A 67 1.10 -5.87 7.28
N SER A 68 1.30 -6.85 8.15
CA SER A 68 2.19 -6.71 9.30
C SER A 68 3.52 -7.40 9.06
N ILE A 69 4.60 -6.76 9.48
CA ILE A 69 5.94 -7.36 9.46
C ILE A 69 6.28 -7.69 10.91
N PHE A 70 6.52 -8.95 11.18
CA PHE A 70 6.91 -9.39 12.51
C PHE A 70 8.43 -9.54 12.59
N ASP A 71 8.97 -9.25 13.77
CA ASP A 71 10.39 -9.42 14.02
C ASP A 71 10.77 -10.88 13.75
N ALA A 72 11.93 -11.03 13.13
CA ALA A 72 12.40 -12.25 12.50
C ALA A 72 12.89 -13.27 13.55
N PHE A 73 11.96 -13.86 14.30
CA PHE A 73 12.22 -15.07 15.08
C PHE A 73 11.11 -16.07 14.83
N VAL A 74 11.12 -16.67 13.64
CA VAL A 74 10.68 -18.07 13.51
C VAL A 74 11.94 -18.89 13.38
N VAL A 75 12.65 -19.07 14.49
CA VAL A 75 13.63 -20.15 14.52
C VAL A 75 13.59 -20.83 15.88
N GLU A 76 12.77 -21.86 15.98
CA GLU A 76 12.93 -22.91 17.00
C GLU A 76 14.31 -23.60 16.91
N TYR A 77 15.14 -23.30 15.90
CA TYR A 77 16.29 -24.15 15.52
C TYR A 77 17.62 -23.44 15.19
N LEU A 78 17.74 -22.10 15.25
CA LEU A 78 19.05 -21.46 15.08
C LEU A 78 19.61 -21.06 16.45
N PRO A 79 20.79 -21.58 16.85
CA PRO A 79 21.45 -21.13 18.05
C PRO A 79 21.73 -19.63 17.93
N THR A 80 21.45 -18.90 18.99
CA THR A 80 21.55 -17.44 19.19
C THR A 80 22.94 -16.84 18.92
N GLU A 81 23.87 -17.61 18.34
CA GLU A 81 25.30 -17.31 18.20
C GLU A 81 25.75 -16.97 16.76
N LYS A 82 24.84 -16.85 15.78
CA LYS A 82 25.22 -16.63 14.36
C LYS A 82 24.96 -15.24 13.79
N PHE A 83 24.63 -14.25 14.61
CA PHE A 83 24.50 -12.87 14.14
C PHE A 83 25.73 -12.06 14.50
N VAL A 84 26.33 -11.38 13.51
CA VAL A 84 27.37 -10.38 13.77
C VAL A 84 26.74 -9.19 14.51
N HIS A 85 25.49 -8.85 14.17
CA HIS A 85 24.75 -7.75 14.80
C HIS A 85 23.50 -8.22 15.56
N ARG A 86 23.46 -7.98 16.87
CA ARG A 86 22.38 -8.38 17.79
C ARG A 86 20.97 -7.84 17.46
N ARG A 87 20.87 -6.75 16.68
CA ARG A 87 19.59 -6.10 16.30
C ARG A 87 19.35 -6.05 14.80
N LEU A 88 20.03 -6.92 14.04
CA LEU A 88 19.88 -6.94 12.58
C LEU A 88 18.43 -7.18 12.15
N SER A 89 17.75 -8.15 12.78
CA SER A 89 16.36 -8.50 12.49
C SER A 89 15.42 -7.30 12.64
N HIS A 90 15.51 -6.63 13.78
CA HIS A 90 14.71 -5.47 14.10
C HIS A 90 14.97 -4.30 13.13
N THR A 91 16.25 -4.07 12.80
CA THR A 91 16.66 -3.02 11.86
C THR A 91 16.13 -3.32 10.46
N LEU A 92 16.23 -4.57 10.01
CA LEU A 92 15.71 -5.02 8.71
C LEU A 92 14.20 -4.85 8.65
N MET A 93 13.47 -5.23 9.71
CA MET A 93 12.03 -5.04 9.82
C MET A 93 11.65 -3.56 9.71
N GLN A 94 12.32 -2.67 10.46
CA GLN A 94 12.03 -1.24 10.39
C GLN A 94 12.32 -0.65 9.01
N MET A 95 13.46 -1.00 8.41
CA MET A 95 13.82 -0.57 7.06
C MET A 95 12.80 -1.08 6.03
N LEU A 96 12.38 -2.33 6.15
CA LEU A 96 11.40 -2.92 5.25
C LEU A 96 10.02 -2.26 5.39
N SER A 97 9.55 -2.05 6.62
CA SER A 97 8.32 -1.30 6.88
C SER A 97 8.38 0.10 6.28
N TRP A 98 9.52 0.78 6.41
CA TRP A 98 9.73 2.10 5.85
C TRP A 98 9.69 2.09 4.32
N VAL A 99 10.43 1.18 3.66
CA VAL A 99 10.39 1.07 2.18
C VAL A 99 8.99 0.68 1.69
N LEU A 100 8.30 -0.23 2.40
CA LEU A 100 6.97 -0.68 2.02
C LEU A 100 5.90 0.41 2.12
N SER A 101 6.07 1.37 3.04
CA SER A 101 5.15 2.50 3.18
C SER A 101 5.04 3.40 1.94
N TYR A 102 6.05 3.36 1.06
CA TYR A 102 6.02 4.08 -0.21
C TYR A 102 5.20 3.39 -1.30
N TYR A 103 4.89 2.10 -1.15
CA TYR A 103 4.09 1.39 -2.15
C TYR A 103 2.59 1.64 -1.93
N PRO A 104 1.86 2.13 -2.94
CA PRO A 104 0.46 2.51 -2.79
C PRO A 104 -0.48 1.34 -2.51
N LYS A 105 -0.07 0.10 -2.84
CA LYS A 105 -0.86 -1.12 -2.68
C LYS A 105 -0.85 -1.66 -1.25
N ILE A 106 0.14 -1.28 -0.45
CA ILE A 106 0.42 -1.89 0.85
C ILE A 106 0.16 -0.87 1.95
N GLU A 107 -0.53 -1.32 2.98
CA GLU A 107 -0.66 -0.60 4.24
C GLU A 107 0.04 -1.40 5.33
N ILE A 108 1.06 -0.81 5.94
CA ILE A 108 1.78 -1.46 7.03
C ILE A 108 1.03 -1.21 8.33
N VAL A 109 0.58 -2.30 8.96
CA VAL A 109 0.01 -2.26 10.31
C VAL A 109 1.14 -2.62 11.28
N PRO A 110 1.64 -1.65 12.09
CA PRO A 110 2.74 -1.90 12.99
C PRO A 110 2.31 -2.85 14.12
N TYR A 111 3.25 -3.65 14.59
CA TYR A 111 3.08 -4.50 15.76
C TYR A 111 4.19 -4.20 16.76
N GLU A 112 3.80 -3.89 17.98
CA GLU A 112 4.72 -3.69 19.10
C GLU A 112 4.75 -4.94 19.95
N GLY A 113 5.75 -5.78 19.74
CA GLY A 113 5.94 -7.01 20.49
C GLY A 113 6.99 -7.91 19.84
N GLU A 114 7.58 -8.77 20.67
CA GLU A 114 8.49 -9.81 20.19
C GLU A 114 7.67 -11.06 19.88
N ILE A 115 7.87 -11.64 18.70
CA ILE A 115 7.21 -12.87 18.27
C ILE A 115 8.28 -13.94 18.15
N ILE A 116 8.12 -15.05 18.86
CA ILE A 116 9.14 -16.11 18.95
C ILE A 116 8.70 -17.36 18.17
N THR A 117 7.39 -17.54 17.97
CA THR A 117 6.85 -18.72 17.28
C THR A 117 5.91 -18.36 16.13
N SER A 118 5.82 -19.25 15.14
CA SER A 118 4.85 -19.13 14.05
C SER A 118 3.40 -19.07 14.54
N HIS A 119 3.11 -19.71 15.68
CA HIS A 119 1.76 -19.69 16.27
C HIS A 119 1.43 -18.31 16.85
N GLU A 120 2.38 -17.68 17.54
CA GLU A 120 2.25 -16.30 18.02
C GLU A 120 2.12 -15.33 16.85
N ALA A 121 2.89 -15.50 15.78
CA ALA A 121 2.78 -14.70 14.55
C ALA A 121 1.36 -14.72 13.97
N LEU A 122 0.79 -15.92 13.81
CA LEU A 122 -0.58 -16.06 13.28
C LEU A 122 -1.61 -15.48 14.25
N LYS A 123 -1.44 -15.68 15.56
CA LYS A 123 -2.34 -15.12 16.56
C LYS A 123 -2.31 -13.59 16.56
N ALA A 124 -1.11 -13.00 16.47
CA ALA A 124 -0.91 -11.56 16.34
C ALA A 124 -1.56 -11.04 15.06
N ALA A 125 -1.31 -11.67 13.91
CA ALA A 125 -1.92 -11.29 12.64
C ALA A 125 -3.45 -11.30 12.69
N ARG A 126 -4.05 -12.34 13.30
CA ARG A 126 -5.50 -12.43 13.49
C ARG A 126 -6.04 -11.34 14.42
N SER A 127 -5.31 -11.02 15.48
CA SER A 127 -5.71 -9.95 16.41
C SER A 127 -5.65 -8.56 15.78
N LEU A 128 -4.71 -8.35 14.85
CA LEU A 128 -4.57 -7.10 14.11
C LEU A 128 -5.54 -7.00 12.92
N GLY A 129 -6.19 -8.11 12.53
CA GLY A 129 -7.09 -8.14 11.39
C GLY A 129 -6.39 -7.92 10.04
N VAL A 130 -5.10 -8.25 9.94
CA VAL A 130 -4.34 -8.05 8.70
C VAL A 130 -4.59 -9.14 7.67
N ASP A 131 -4.58 -8.75 6.39
CA ASP A 131 -4.74 -9.69 5.26
C ASP A 131 -3.55 -10.65 5.18
N TYR A 132 -2.35 -10.11 5.39
CA TYR A 132 -1.10 -10.85 5.33
C TYR A 132 -0.14 -10.44 6.43
N TYR A 133 0.79 -11.35 6.74
CA TYR A 133 1.93 -11.04 7.57
C TYR A 133 3.21 -11.61 6.98
N VAL A 134 4.31 -10.96 7.31
CA VAL A 134 5.65 -11.30 6.83
C VAL A 134 6.47 -11.83 7.98
N THR A 135 7.09 -12.99 7.78
CA THR A 135 8.15 -13.49 8.66
C THR A 135 9.44 -13.60 7.86
N ALA A 136 10.56 -13.30 8.50
CA ALA A 136 11.87 -13.43 7.88
C ALA A 136 12.79 -14.32 8.73
N GLU A 137 13.76 -14.93 8.06
CA GLU A 137 14.91 -15.59 8.65
C GLU A 137 16.14 -14.94 8.01
N VAL A 138 17.05 -14.47 8.86
CA VAL A 138 18.24 -13.75 8.42
C VAL A 138 19.46 -14.57 8.79
N GLU A 139 20.36 -14.77 7.83
CA GLU A 139 21.70 -15.31 8.08
C GLU A 139 22.71 -14.22 7.71
N GLU A 140 23.57 -13.86 8.66
CA GLU A 140 24.59 -12.84 8.47
C GLU A 140 26.00 -13.43 8.58
N THR A 141 26.88 -12.98 7.69
CA THR A 141 28.33 -13.15 7.79
C THR A 141 29.00 -11.77 7.66
N GLU A 142 30.31 -11.67 7.92
CA GLU A 142 31.06 -10.41 7.80
C GLU A 142 30.83 -9.72 6.44
N ASP A 143 30.84 -10.49 5.35
CA ASP A 143 30.75 -9.94 3.99
C ASP A 143 29.39 -10.13 3.30
N ALA A 144 28.52 -11.01 3.82
CA ALA A 144 27.27 -11.37 3.16
C ALA A 144 26.06 -11.35 4.11
N ILE A 145 24.89 -11.08 3.53
CA ILE A 145 23.59 -11.24 4.19
C ILE A 145 22.71 -12.11 3.30
N LYS A 146 22.05 -13.08 3.90
CA LYS A 146 21.02 -13.90 3.27
C LYS A 146 19.73 -13.72 4.05
N VAL A 147 18.65 -13.44 3.34
CA VAL A 147 17.35 -13.21 3.96
C VAL A 147 16.34 -14.08 3.26
N HIS A 148 15.77 -15.01 4.02
CA HIS A 148 14.61 -15.78 3.62
C HIS A 148 13.38 -15.12 4.18
N VAL A 149 12.34 -14.96 3.38
CA VAL A 149 11.12 -14.31 3.83
C VAL A 149 9.94 -15.11 3.34
N ASN A 150 8.98 -15.28 4.25
CA ASN A 150 7.71 -15.91 3.98
C ASN A 150 6.62 -14.86 4.08
N PHE A 151 5.82 -14.78 3.02
CA PHE A 151 4.61 -13.98 2.97
C PHE A 151 3.42 -14.90 3.22
N LEU A 152 2.75 -14.74 4.36
CA LEU A 152 1.72 -15.64 4.85
C LEU A 152 0.37 -14.95 4.95
N SER A 153 -0.72 -15.69 4.78
CA SER A 153 -2.08 -15.17 4.98
C SER A 153 -2.41 -15.02 6.46
N GLY A 154 -2.89 -13.85 6.88
CA GLY A 154 -3.36 -13.61 8.25
C GLY A 154 -4.57 -14.45 8.66
N PHE A 155 -5.33 -14.96 7.68
CA PHE A 155 -6.50 -15.80 7.95
C PHE A 155 -6.14 -17.21 8.42
N ASN A 156 -5.23 -17.89 7.70
CA ASN A 156 -4.95 -19.32 7.90
C ASN A 156 -3.47 -19.65 8.12
N GLY A 157 -2.57 -18.67 8.04
CA GLY A 157 -1.12 -18.88 8.18
C GLY A 157 -0.49 -19.68 7.05
N ARG A 158 -1.18 -19.87 5.91
CA ARG A 158 -0.58 -20.53 4.74
C ARG A 158 0.40 -19.57 4.07
N VAL A 159 1.53 -20.14 3.66
CA VAL A 159 2.53 -19.43 2.84
C VAL A 159 1.92 -19.17 1.47
N ASN A 160 1.85 -17.90 1.09
CA ASN A 160 1.48 -17.46 -0.24
C ASN A 160 2.68 -17.42 -1.17
N HIS A 161 3.75 -16.76 -0.71
CA HIS A 161 5.01 -16.63 -1.44
C HIS A 161 6.19 -16.73 -0.48
N SER A 162 7.27 -17.33 -0.96
CA SER A 162 8.56 -17.35 -0.26
C SER A 162 9.61 -16.82 -1.20
N PHE A 163 10.47 -15.95 -0.70
CA PHE A 163 11.56 -15.36 -1.46
C PHE A 163 12.84 -15.41 -0.64
N THR A 164 13.96 -15.48 -1.35
CA THR A 164 15.28 -15.56 -0.77
C THR A 164 16.17 -14.56 -1.48
N THR A 165 16.79 -13.67 -0.72
CA THR A 165 17.76 -12.70 -1.24
C THR A 165 19.13 -12.98 -0.64
N TYR A 166 20.17 -12.74 -1.44
CA TYR A 166 21.56 -12.91 -1.03
C TYR A 166 22.37 -11.75 -1.60
N TYR A 167 23.01 -10.98 -0.73
CA TYR A 167 23.81 -9.82 -1.10
C TYR A 167 25.14 -9.79 -0.35
N THR A 168 26.18 -9.31 -1.02
CA THR A 168 27.52 -9.16 -0.48
C THR A 168 27.98 -7.70 -0.57
N GLY A 169 28.94 -7.32 0.28
CA GLY A 169 29.57 -5.99 0.25
C GLY A 169 28.90 -4.94 1.15
N LYS A 170 29.22 -3.66 0.89
CA LYS A 170 28.95 -2.55 1.83
C LYS A 170 27.47 -2.21 1.99
N ASP A 171 26.69 -2.27 0.90
CA ASP A 171 25.27 -1.89 0.89
C ASP A 171 24.32 -3.10 0.93
N LYS A 172 24.83 -4.25 1.40
CA LYS A 172 24.14 -5.55 1.38
C LYS A 172 22.75 -5.51 2.04
N LEU A 173 22.60 -4.78 3.16
CA LEU A 173 21.34 -4.67 3.89
C LEU A 173 20.28 -3.88 3.10
N PHE A 174 20.66 -2.72 2.57
CA PHE A 174 19.74 -1.88 1.81
C PHE A 174 19.26 -2.60 0.54
N ASN A 175 20.19 -3.24 -0.19
CA ASN A 175 19.85 -4.01 -1.38
C ASN A 175 18.92 -5.20 -1.08
N ALA A 176 19.15 -5.90 0.04
CA ALA A 176 18.27 -6.97 0.51
C ALA A 176 16.86 -6.42 0.78
N VAL A 177 16.74 -5.32 1.53
CA VAL A 177 15.46 -4.70 1.87
C VAL A 177 14.72 -4.22 0.62
N SER A 178 15.39 -3.50 -0.28
CA SER A 178 14.76 -3.00 -1.52
C SER A 178 14.25 -4.14 -2.40
N SER A 179 15.05 -5.20 -2.56
CA SER A 179 14.68 -6.39 -3.34
C SER A 179 13.49 -7.12 -2.72
N ILE A 180 13.48 -7.30 -1.40
CA ILE A 180 12.34 -7.89 -0.66
C ILE A 180 11.08 -7.03 -0.83
N ALA A 181 11.20 -5.71 -0.70
CA ALA A 181 10.07 -4.80 -0.80
C ALA A 181 9.43 -4.82 -2.20
N GLU A 182 10.26 -4.88 -3.25
CA GLU A 182 9.81 -5.00 -4.63
C GLU A 182 9.06 -6.33 -4.86
N GLU A 183 9.63 -7.45 -4.41
CA GLU A 183 9.01 -8.78 -4.52
C GLU A 183 7.68 -8.85 -3.75
N LEU A 184 7.61 -8.26 -2.56
CA LEU A 184 6.37 -8.16 -1.78
C LEU A 184 5.31 -7.33 -2.51
N ASN A 185 5.67 -6.16 -3.03
CA ASN A 185 4.74 -5.30 -3.78
C ASN A 185 4.22 -5.98 -5.08
N ASN A 186 5.06 -6.81 -5.71
CA ASN A 186 4.67 -7.58 -6.89
C ASN A 186 3.78 -8.78 -6.53
N SER A 187 3.99 -9.39 -5.37
CA SER A 187 3.24 -10.53 -4.87
C SER A 187 1.85 -10.16 -4.32
N VAL A 188 1.70 -8.92 -3.83
CA VAL A 188 0.42 -8.43 -3.30
C VAL A 188 -0.60 -8.24 -4.44
N PRO A 189 -1.78 -8.89 -4.36
CA PRO A 189 -2.81 -8.71 -5.37
C PRO A 189 -3.31 -7.27 -5.34
N THR A 190 -3.49 -6.67 -6.53
CA THR A 190 -4.13 -5.36 -6.62
C THR A 190 -5.61 -5.51 -6.31
N GLN A 191 -6.02 -5.03 -5.14
CA GLN A 191 -7.40 -5.03 -4.70
C GLN A 191 -8.09 -3.73 -5.09
N GLY A 192 -9.41 -3.82 -5.29
CA GLY A 192 -10.21 -2.68 -5.67
C GLY A 192 -11.68 -2.87 -5.33
N LEU A 193 -12.29 -1.84 -4.76
CA LEU A 193 -13.72 -1.83 -4.44
C LEU A 193 -14.51 -1.13 -5.55
N ILE A 194 -15.66 -1.71 -5.92
CA ILE A 194 -16.61 -1.06 -6.84
C ILE A 194 -17.36 0.00 -6.04
N VAL A 195 -17.08 1.27 -6.31
CA VAL A 195 -17.64 2.41 -5.57
C VAL A 195 -18.97 2.85 -6.16
N ARG A 196 -19.09 2.83 -7.49
CA ARG A 196 -20.34 3.17 -8.19
C ARG A 196 -20.56 2.26 -9.39
N LEU A 197 -21.82 1.96 -9.66
CA LEU A 197 -22.24 1.15 -10.80
C LEU A 197 -23.39 1.87 -11.50
N GLU A 198 -23.21 2.20 -12.77
CA GLU A 198 -24.25 2.76 -13.63
C GLU A 198 -24.39 1.89 -14.88
N GLY A 199 -25.46 1.07 -14.89
CA GLY A 199 -25.72 0.11 -15.97
C GLY A 199 -24.55 -0.86 -16.16
N ASN A 200 -23.87 -0.75 -17.31
CA ASN A 200 -22.74 -1.61 -17.68
C ASN A 200 -21.36 -1.01 -17.35
N ARG A 201 -21.31 0.09 -16.60
CA ARG A 201 -20.06 0.76 -16.22
C ARG A 201 -19.92 0.78 -14.71
N ALA A 202 -18.71 0.54 -14.24
CA ALA A 202 -18.38 0.56 -12.82
C ALA A 202 -17.13 1.43 -12.59
N VAL A 203 -17.17 2.22 -11.53
CA VAL A 203 -16.00 2.93 -10.99
C VAL A 203 -15.41 2.07 -9.89
N CYS A 204 -14.14 1.69 -10.04
CA CYS A 204 -13.41 0.93 -9.04
C CYS A 204 -12.31 1.78 -8.44
N ASN A 205 -12.14 1.70 -7.12
CA ASN A 205 -10.89 2.13 -6.51
C ASN A 205 -9.80 1.09 -6.79
N GLY A 206 -8.55 1.48 -7.04
CA GLY A 206 -7.42 0.53 -7.21
C GLY A 206 -6.98 0.23 -8.64
N LYS A 207 -7.51 0.93 -9.66
CA LYS A 207 -6.99 0.87 -11.04
C LYS A 207 -6.84 2.26 -11.65
N GLY A 208 -6.00 3.09 -11.04
CA GLY A 208 -5.52 4.32 -11.66
C GLY A 208 -4.38 4.10 -12.67
N LYS A 209 -4.20 5.02 -13.63
CA LYS A 209 -3.05 4.99 -14.56
C LYS A 209 -1.70 5.11 -13.84
N ALA A 210 -1.69 5.71 -12.64
CA ALA A 210 -0.52 5.80 -11.76
C ALA A 210 -0.22 4.48 -11.01
N GLU A 211 -1.21 3.59 -10.86
CA GLU A 211 -1.07 2.29 -10.20
C GLU A 211 -0.86 1.15 -11.22
N GLY A 212 -0.55 1.50 -12.48
CA GLY A 212 -0.30 0.54 -13.54
C GLY A 212 -1.56 -0.07 -14.14
N ALA A 213 -2.69 0.64 -14.15
CA ALA A 213 -3.91 0.19 -14.80
C ALA A 213 -3.72 -0.03 -16.32
N VAL A 214 -3.30 -1.24 -16.68
CA VAL A 214 -3.47 -1.81 -18.01
C VAL A 214 -4.95 -2.10 -18.19
N VAL A 215 -5.52 -1.73 -19.33
CA VAL A 215 -6.91 -2.04 -19.72
C VAL A 215 -7.21 -3.49 -19.36
N CYS A 216 -7.94 -3.69 -18.27
CA CYS A 216 -8.04 -5.00 -17.65
C CYS A 216 -9.15 -5.77 -18.38
N LYS A 217 -8.76 -6.83 -19.11
CA LYS A 217 -9.67 -7.61 -19.96
C LYS A 217 -10.73 -8.38 -19.15
N SER A 218 -10.49 -8.64 -17.87
CA SER A 218 -11.45 -9.28 -16.96
C SER A 218 -11.18 -8.87 -15.51
N ILE A 219 -12.26 -8.64 -14.75
CA ILE A 219 -12.22 -8.40 -13.30
C ILE A 219 -13.11 -9.46 -12.66
N ARG A 220 -12.59 -10.13 -11.63
CA ARG A 220 -13.36 -11.10 -10.87
C ARG A 220 -13.97 -10.38 -9.67
N VAL A 221 -15.30 -10.29 -9.64
CA VAL A 221 -16.05 -9.61 -8.58
C VAL A 221 -16.39 -10.61 -7.50
N TYR A 222 -16.00 -10.34 -6.27
CA TYR A 222 -16.32 -11.16 -5.10
C TYR A 222 -17.35 -10.41 -4.26
N ARG A 223 -18.46 -11.07 -3.92
CA ARG A 223 -19.46 -10.54 -2.99
C ARG A 223 -19.21 -11.14 -1.62
N TRP A 224 -18.80 -10.31 -0.67
CA TRP A 224 -18.71 -10.70 0.73
C TRP A 224 -20.08 -10.52 1.38
N TRP A 225 -20.61 -11.60 1.97
CA TRP A 225 -21.80 -11.54 2.81
C TRP A 225 -21.32 -11.32 4.23
N SER A 226 -21.56 -10.15 4.79
CA SER A 226 -21.46 -9.93 6.22
C SER A 226 -22.71 -10.54 6.87
N PHE A 227 -22.53 -11.56 7.70
CA PHE A 227 -23.57 -12.13 8.55
C PHE A 227 -23.67 -11.33 9.87
#